data_AF-A0A942C8I4-F1
#
_entry.id   AF-A0A942C8I4-F1
#
_cell.length_a   1.000
_cell.length_b   1.000
_cell.length_c   1.000
_cell.angle_alpha   90.00
_cell.angle_beta   90.00
_cell.angle_gamma   90.00
#
_symmetry.space_group_name_H-M   'P 1'
#
loop_
_entity.id
_entity.type
_entity.pdbx_description
1 polymer ?
#
loop_
_entity_poly.entity_id
_entity_poly.type
_entity_poly.pdbx_seq_one_letter_code
_entity_poly.pdbx_strand_id
1 'polypeptide(L)'
;MTVDSRTVECEAKVDTGAAFCLFQRELAEQLGLQVETGHLLPLQTLNSNFKAYGHEVQLSTLGLAFHVTVYFAEDYGLPRNLLGRNGWLQQVKLAVVDYEETLYLSAYEPLIH
;
A
#
# COMPACT_ATOMS: atom_id res chain seq x y z
N MET A 1 4.16 7.84 3.32
CA MET A 1 4.49 6.71 4.20
C MET A 1 5.56 7.17 5.18
N THR A 2 5.48 6.72 6.43
CA THR A 2 6.43 7.10 7.49
C THR A 2 6.92 5.87 8.24
N VAL A 3 8.23 5.83 8.52
CA VAL A 3 8.91 4.86 9.39
C VAL A 3 9.87 5.65 10.27
N ASP A 4 9.79 5.46 11.58
CA ASP A 4 10.51 6.28 12.58
C ASP A 4 10.32 7.79 12.32
N SER A 5 11.39 8.48 11.92
CA SER A 5 11.39 9.92 11.59
C SER A 5 11.47 10.20 10.08
N ARG A 6 11.51 9.16 9.24
CA ARG A 6 11.61 9.30 7.78
C ARG A 6 10.24 9.22 7.16
N THR A 7 9.95 10.16 6.27
CA THR A 7 8.70 10.21 5.51
C THR A 7 9.00 10.32 4.03
N VAL A 8 8.26 9.55 3.23
CA VAL A 8 8.28 9.62 1.77
C VAL A 8 6.86 9.83 1.25
N GLU A 9 6.72 10.73 0.28
CA GLU A 9 5.48 10.95 -0.46
C GLU A 9 5.53 10.21 -1.79
N CYS A 10 4.40 9.64 -2.22
CA CYS A 10 4.30 8.95 -3.49
C CYS A 10 2.85 8.94 -3.99
N GLU A 11 2.69 8.87 -5.31
CA GLU A 11 1.40 8.54 -5.92
C GLU A 11 1.17 7.03 -5.88
N ALA A 12 -0.07 6.61 -5.65
CA ALA A 12 -0.49 5.23 -5.71
C ALA A 12 -1.90 5.12 -6.29
N LYS A 13 -2.15 4.07 -7.09
CA LYS A 13 -3.47 3.80 -7.64
C LYS A 13 -4.28 2.96 -6.65
N VAL A 14 -5.54 3.35 -6.43
CA VAL A 14 -6.50 2.48 -5.75
C VAL A 14 -6.80 1.31 -6.66
N ASP A 15 -6.54 0.09 -6.18
CA ASP A 15 -6.79 -1.14 -6.91
C ASP A 15 -7.54 -2.12 -6.00
N THR A 16 -8.86 -2.15 -6.16
CA THR A 16 -9.74 -3.03 -5.37
C THR A 16 -9.55 -4.51 -5.73
N GLY A 17 -8.89 -4.82 -6.85
CA GLY A 17 -8.52 -6.17 -7.26
C GLY A 17 -7.18 -6.64 -6.67
N ALA A 18 -6.34 -5.72 -6.19
CA ALA A 18 -5.07 -6.05 -5.57
C ALA A 18 -5.27 -6.55 -4.13
N ALA A 19 -4.69 -7.70 -3.79
CA ALA A 19 -4.80 -8.27 -2.45
C ALA A 19 -4.05 -7.44 -1.38
N PHE A 20 -2.98 -6.76 -1.75
CA PHE A 20 -2.09 -6.03 -0.84
C PHE A 20 -1.72 -4.67 -1.40
N CYS A 21 -1.40 -3.72 -0.51
CA CYS A 21 -0.68 -2.52 -0.93
C CYS A 21 0.75 -2.88 -1.37
N LEU A 22 1.13 -2.44 -2.57
CA LEU A 22 2.42 -2.77 -3.19
C LEU A 22 3.11 -1.49 -3.67
N PHE A 23 4.36 -1.31 -3.26
CA PHE A 23 5.14 -0.11 -3.51
C PHE A 23 6.48 -0.45 -4.16
N GLN A 24 7.02 0.55 -4.85
CA GLN A 24 8.37 0.58 -5.39
C GLN A 24 9.44 0.37 -4.32
N ARG A 25 10.47 -0.41 -4.64
CA ARG A 25 11.61 -0.69 -3.77
C ARG A 25 12.30 0.59 -3.30
N GLU A 26 12.41 1.55 -4.21
CA GLU A 26 13.03 2.86 -4.04
C GLU A 26 12.40 3.64 -2.87
N LEU A 27 11.11 3.42 -2.58
CA LEU A 27 10.41 4.06 -1.48
C LEU A 27 10.82 3.46 -0.12
N ALA A 28 11.05 2.15 -0.05
CA ALA A 28 11.59 1.52 1.16
C ALA A 28 13.02 2.01 1.45
N GLU A 29 13.85 2.16 0.41
CA GLU A 29 15.21 2.66 0.55
C GLU A 29 15.25 4.11 1.03
N GLN A 30 14.33 4.96 0.56
CA GLN A 30 14.17 6.34 1.06
C GLN A 30 13.69 6.39 2.53
N LEU A 31 12.86 5.42 2.93
CA LEU A 31 12.50 5.19 4.34
C LEU A 31 13.66 4.56 5.15
N GLY A 32 14.76 4.20 4.48
CA GLY A 32 15.93 3.55 5.07
C GLY A 32 15.65 2.14 5.60
N LEU A 33 14.65 1.47 5.02
CA LEU A 33 14.38 0.06 5.23
C LEU A 33 15.31 -0.79 4.37
N GLN A 34 15.75 -1.93 4.91
CA GLN A 34 16.31 -3.01 4.11
C GLN A 34 15.16 -3.89 3.64
N VAL A 35 14.84 -3.86 2.35
CA VAL A 35 13.63 -4.50 1.81
C VAL A 35 13.54 -5.98 2.18
N GLU A 36 14.63 -6.71 2.04
CA GLU A 36 14.70 -8.15 2.23
C GLU A 36 14.56 -8.61 3.69
N THR A 37 14.64 -7.71 4.68
CA THR A 37 14.43 -8.05 6.10
C THR A 37 12.94 -8.14 6.46
N GLY A 38 12.06 -7.71 5.57
CA GLY A 38 10.61 -7.79 5.73
C GLY A 38 10.06 -9.20 5.53
N HIS A 39 8.74 -9.33 5.68
CA HIS A 39 8.05 -10.60 5.47
C HIS A 39 7.94 -10.92 3.98
N LEU A 40 8.66 -11.93 3.50
CA LEU A 40 8.63 -12.36 2.10
C LEU A 40 7.22 -12.80 1.69
N LEU A 41 6.71 -12.18 0.64
CA LEU A 41 5.51 -12.56 -0.09
C LEU A 41 5.91 -13.00 -1.51
N PRO A 42 5.95 -14.32 -1.79
CA PRO A 42 6.12 -14.81 -3.15
C PRO A 42 4.81 -14.60 -3.91
N LEU A 43 4.84 -13.78 -4.95
CA LEU A 43 3.72 -13.55 -5.86
C LEU A 43 4.00 -14.31 -7.16
N GLN A 44 3.39 -15.48 -7.30
CA GLN A 44 3.40 -16.19 -8.57
C GLN A 44 2.38 -15.55 -9.50
N THR A 45 2.88 -14.98 -10.60
CA THR A 45 2.05 -14.75 -11.78
C THR A 45 2.38 -15.82 -12.83
N LEU A 46 1.50 -16.02 -13.80
CA LEU A 46 1.64 -17.08 -14.81
C LEU A 46 3.00 -17.08 -15.53
N ASN A 47 3.67 -15.93 -15.65
CA ASN A 47 4.90 -15.75 -16.42
C ASN A 47 6.05 -15.06 -15.64
N SER A 48 5.91 -14.80 -14.35
CA SER A 48 7.00 -14.19 -13.56
C SER A 48 7.01 -14.64 -12.10
N ASN A 49 8.22 -14.78 -11.57
CA ASN A 49 8.46 -14.81 -10.14
C ASN A 49 8.58 -13.36 -9.68
N PHE A 50 7.49 -12.80 -9.16
CA PHE A 50 7.52 -11.50 -8.51
C PHE A 50 7.63 -11.74 -7.00
N LYS A 51 8.57 -11.08 -6.33
CA LYS A 51 8.67 -11.11 -4.87
C LYS A 51 8.47 -9.71 -4.31
N ALA A 52 7.84 -9.66 -3.15
CA ALA A 52 7.72 -8.44 -2.39
C ALA A 52 7.92 -8.73 -0.90
N TYR A 53 8.28 -7.71 -0.13
CA TYR A 53 8.58 -7.85 1.28
C TYR A 53 7.73 -6.90 2.11
N GLY A 54 7.03 -7.46 3.09
CA GLY A 54 6.10 -6.74 3.96
C GLY A 54 6.83 -6.04 5.09
N HIS A 55 6.56 -4.73 5.25
CA HIS A 55 7.07 -3.90 6.33
C HIS A 55 5.91 -3.13 6.98
N GLU A 56 5.95 -2.99 8.30
CA GLU A 56 5.02 -2.11 9.00
C GLU A 56 5.42 -0.65 8.79
N VAL A 57 4.46 0.16 8.37
CA VAL A 57 4.63 1.59 8.16
C VAL A 57 3.42 2.34 8.68
N GLN A 58 3.58 3.63 8.96
CA GLN A 58 2.44 4.53 9.03
C GLN A 58 2.10 4.99 7.60
N LEU A 59 0.97 4.54 7.10
CA LEU A 59 0.43 4.96 5.80
C LEU A 59 -0.57 6.10 6.03
N SER A 60 -0.21 7.30 5.53
CA SER A 60 -1.07 8.48 5.58
C SER A 60 -1.56 8.82 4.18
N THR A 61 -2.86 9.03 4.03
CA THR A 61 -3.51 9.38 2.75
C THR A 61 -4.88 9.99 2.99
N LEU A 62 -5.24 11.00 2.20
CA LEU A 62 -6.55 11.66 2.23
C LEU A 62 -7.00 12.08 3.64
N GLY A 63 -6.06 12.59 4.45
CA GLY A 63 -6.31 13.04 5.82
C GLY A 63 -6.43 11.92 6.87
N LEU A 64 -6.28 10.66 6.47
CA LEU A 64 -6.30 9.50 7.36
C LEU A 64 -4.89 8.93 7.53
N ALA A 65 -4.63 8.28 8.67
CA ALA A 65 -3.37 7.63 8.96
C ALA A 65 -3.59 6.28 9.64
N PHE A 66 -2.86 5.26 9.18
CA PHE A 66 -3.01 3.88 9.63
C PHE A 66 -1.64 3.25 9.87
N HIS A 67 -1.49 2.43 10.91
CA HIS A 67 -0.33 1.56 11.08
C HIS A 67 -0.63 0.22 10.44
N VAL A 68 0.04 -0.09 9.33
CA VAL A 68 -0.30 -1.22 8.47
C VAL A 68 0.95 -1.83 7.85
N THR A 69 0.86 -3.11 7.51
CA THR A 69 1.86 -3.74 6.65
C THR A 69 1.60 -3.36 5.19
N VAL A 70 2.63 -2.85 4.53
CA VAL A 70 2.67 -2.67 3.07
C VAL A 70 3.82 -3.49 2.50
N TYR A 71 3.72 -3.85 1.22
CA TYR A 71 4.75 -4.64 0.56
C TYR A 71 5.59 -3.76 -0.38
N PHE A 72 6.89 -3.97 -0.36
CA PHE A 72 7.84 -3.36 -1.31
C PHE A 72 8.37 -4.41 -2.26
N ALA A 73 8.43 -4.09 -3.56
CA ALA A 73 8.96 -5.00 -4.57
C ALA A 73 10.42 -5.37 -4.29
N GLU A 74 10.80 -6.62 -4.58
CA GLU A 74 12.20 -7.07 -4.54
C GLU A 74 13.02 -6.31 -5.57
N ASP A 75 12.52 -6.23 -6.80
CA ASP A 75 13.18 -5.59 -7.93
C ASP A 75 12.76 -4.12 -8.10
N TYR A 76 13.68 -3.33 -8.66
CA TYR A 76 13.43 -1.96 -9.08
C TYR A 76 12.48 -1.88 -10.28
N GLY A 77 11.93 -0.68 -10.52
CA GLY A 77 11.17 -0.40 -11.74
C GLY A 77 9.73 -0.95 -11.73
N LEU A 78 9.15 -1.17 -10.55
CA LEU A 78 7.71 -1.43 -10.43
C LEU A 78 6.94 -0.26 -11.10
N PRO A 79 6.06 -0.52 -12.09
CA PRO A 79 5.52 0.54 -12.95
C PRO A 79 4.56 1.50 -12.25
N ARG A 80 3.98 1.10 -11.12
CA ARG A 80 3.06 1.92 -10.31
C ARG A 80 2.96 1.36 -8.90
N ASN A 81 2.70 2.23 -7.94
CA ASN A 81 2.30 1.83 -6.59
C ASN A 81 0.80 1.55 -6.54
N LEU A 82 0.40 0.63 -5.65
CA LEU A 82 -0.98 0.16 -5.50
C LEU A 82 -1.43 0.28 -4.04
N LEU A 83 -2.62 0.81 -3.85
CA LEU A 83 -3.39 0.68 -2.62
C LEU A 83 -4.38 -0.48 -2.80
N GLY A 84 -4.06 -1.61 -2.18
CA GLY A 84 -4.84 -2.83 -2.26
C GLY A 84 -5.72 -3.08 -1.04
N ARG A 85 -6.27 -4.29 -0.98
CA ARG A 85 -7.22 -4.70 0.05
C ARG A 85 -6.59 -4.71 1.45
N ASN A 86 -5.55 -5.52 1.63
CA ASN A 86 -4.79 -5.59 2.87
C ASN A 86 -3.83 -4.40 2.93
N GLY A 87 -3.95 -3.60 3.98
CA GLY A 87 -3.14 -2.40 4.21
C GLY A 87 -3.91 -1.09 4.01
N TRP A 88 -4.81 -0.99 3.03
CA TRP A 88 -5.55 0.27 2.81
C TRP A 88 -7.06 0.10 2.72
N LEU A 89 -7.60 -0.69 1.77
CA LEU A 89 -9.05 -0.72 1.53
C LEU A 89 -9.86 -1.18 2.75
N GLN A 90 -9.32 -2.10 3.55
CA GLN A 90 -9.95 -2.56 4.80
C GLN A 90 -9.97 -1.49 5.90
N GLN A 91 -9.20 -0.42 5.77
CA GLN A 91 -9.10 0.66 6.75
C GLN A 91 -10.11 1.78 6.49
N VAL A 92 -10.83 1.73 5.37
CA VAL A 92 -11.65 2.84 4.88
C VAL A 92 -13.04 2.39 4.42
N LYS A 93 -14.01 3.29 4.49
CA LYS A 93 -15.22 3.24 3.66
C LYS A 93 -14.92 4.02 2.39
N LEU A 94 -15.18 3.41 1.24
CA LEU A 94 -14.89 3.96 -0.08
C LEU A 94 -16.17 4.00 -0.92
N ALA A 95 -16.45 5.14 -1.53
CA ALA A 95 -17.41 5.23 -2.63
C ALA A 95 -16.80 5.99 -3.80
N VAL A 96 -17.00 5.46 -5.01
CA VAL A 96 -16.52 6.05 -6.26
C VAL A 96 -17.74 6.44 -7.08
N VAL A 97 -17.81 7.71 -7.46
CA VAL A 97 -18.76 8.22 -8.45
C VAL A 97 -17.96 8.48 -9.72
N ASP A 98 -17.84 7.43 -10.56
CA ASP A 98 -16.92 7.41 -11.70
C ASP A 98 -17.22 8.52 -12.73
N TYR A 99 -18.51 8.73 -13.03
CA TYR A 99 -18.95 9.77 -13.97
C TYR A 99 -18.55 11.18 -13.52
N GLU A 100 -18.49 11.43 -12.21
CA GLU A 100 -18.16 12.72 -11.62
C GLU A 100 -16.68 12.79 -11.19
N GLU A 101 -15.89 11.76 -11.49
CA GLU A 101 -14.50 11.60 -11.05
C GLU A 101 -14.32 11.84 -9.54
N THR A 102 -15.34 11.52 -8.74
CA THR A 102 -15.40 11.88 -7.32
C THR A 102 -15.18 10.66 -6.43
N LEU A 103 -14.29 10.82 -5.45
CA LEU A 103 -13.95 9.81 -4.45
C LEU A 103 -14.42 10.26 -3.06
N TYR A 104 -15.28 9.47 -2.44
CA TYR A 104 -15.63 9.63 -1.03
C TYR A 104 -14.84 8.64 -0.18
N LEU A 105 -14.22 9.16 0.88
CA LEU A 105 -13.42 8.37 1.81
C LEU A 105 -13.74 8.74 3.26
N SER A 106 -13.90 7.74 4.10
CA SER A 106 -13.84 7.90 5.56
C SER A 106 -13.09 6.73 6.19
N ALA A 107 -12.66 6.87 7.44
CA ALA A 107 -12.17 5.72 8.20
C ALA A 107 -13.26 4.62 8.28
N TYR A 108 -12.83 3.36 8.28
CA TYR A 108 -13.70 2.25 8.60
C TYR A 108 -13.98 2.26 10.10
N GLU A 109 -15.26 2.13 10.45
CA GLU A 109 -15.73 2.02 11.81
C GLU A 109 -16.62 0.78 11.85
N PRO A 110 -16.30 -0.22 12.70
CA PRO A 110 -17.13 -1.41 12.83
C PRO A 110 -18.54 -1.02 13.31
N LEU A 111 -19.55 -1.64 12.71
CA LEU A 111 -20.93 -1.51 13.20
C LEU A 111 -21.01 -2.12 14.60
N ILE A 112 -21.43 -1.32 15.57
CA ILE A 112 -21.81 -1.84 16.88
C ILE A 112 -23.23 -2.39 16.72
N HIS A 113 -23.37 -3.72 16.76
CA HIS A 113 -24.65 -4.42 16.76
C HIS A 113 -25.15 -4.63 18.19
#